data_AF-A0A3L7S2L0-F1
#
_entry.id   AF-A0A3L7S2L0-F1
#
_cell.length_a   1.000
_cell.length_b   1.000
_cell.length_c   1.000
_cell.angle_alpha   90.00
_cell.angle_beta   90.00
_cell.angle_gamma   90.00
#
_symmetry.space_group_name_H-M   'P 1'
#
loop_
_entity.id
_entity.type
_entity.pdbx_description
1 polymer ?
#
loop_
_entity_poly.entity_id
_entity_poly.type
_entity_poly.pdbx_seq_one_letter_code
_entity_poly.pdbx_strand_id
1 'polypeptide(L)'
;MDRHYVARPRSWWPAAWTALVAARVAVAWGGEVCGDAVIRGSAGGSEIVVTTTSRVAGAIHSLTWGGREFVDSHDHGRQVQSASNLDVDGRFHPETFNPTEAGCERDMAGPTSTSRLLWLSASGRDLATVAQMAFWLRPGQSSGGHPALNATALSNHLLHKEVHIGMPGLEHAIRHVITFTLPADERHRQGTFETLTGYMPAVFDTPHGLREDGTLTEIGPGPGEQPLPVILSTGDGSHAMGAYSPTTSHTAGRPAGYGRFFFPEARVSKWNCVFRERDAAGLPPGSYRYVVYTAVGTREQVRHTLHELRRGPADDPQHGPAAP
;
A
#
# COMPACT_ATOMS: atom_id res chain seq x y z
N MET A 1 20.27 -44.84 42.72
CA MET A 1 19.14 -44.97 41.71
C MET A 1 18.83 -43.61 41.08
N ASP A 2 19.91 -43.06 40.45
CA ASP A 2 20.42 -41.85 39.77
C ASP A 2 19.65 -41.61 38.46
N ARG A 3 18.53 -40.88 38.50
CA ARG A 3 17.61 -40.20 37.56
C ARG A 3 18.35 -39.14 36.73
N HIS A 4 18.92 -39.52 35.59
CA HIS A 4 19.30 -38.99 34.27
C HIS A 4 18.31 -37.94 33.77
N TYR A 5 18.54 -36.64 34.06
CA TYR A 5 18.30 -35.32 33.42
C TYR A 5 18.76 -35.34 31.96
N VAL A 6 17.86 -35.73 31.02
CA VAL A 6 17.99 -35.58 29.56
C VAL A 6 17.56 -34.15 29.17
N ALA A 7 18.48 -33.19 29.06
CA ALA A 7 18.73 -31.94 28.30
C ALA A 7 18.27 -32.08 26.84
N ARG A 8 17.09 -31.57 26.53
CA ARG A 8 16.49 -31.24 25.22
C ARG A 8 17.39 -30.29 24.43
N PRO A 9 17.83 -30.62 23.19
CA PRO A 9 18.69 -29.81 22.32
C PRO A 9 17.92 -28.62 21.71
N ARG A 10 18.31 -27.38 22.08
CA ARG A 10 18.51 -26.04 21.48
C ARG A 10 18.44 -26.09 19.96
N SER A 11 17.25 -26.19 19.40
CA SER A 11 16.84 -25.94 17.99
C SER A 11 17.37 -24.60 17.49
N TRP A 12 18.57 -24.56 16.94
CA TRP A 12 19.34 -23.84 15.90
C TRP A 12 18.46 -23.54 14.67
N TRP A 13 17.55 -22.59 14.73
CA TRP A 13 16.99 -22.01 13.49
C TRP A 13 17.97 -20.98 12.91
N PRO A 14 18.60 -21.12 11.72
CA PRO A 14 19.58 -20.14 11.22
C PRO A 14 18.89 -18.94 10.55
N ALA A 15 18.73 -17.69 11.16
CA ALA A 15 19.24 -16.32 10.90
C ALA A 15 19.85 -16.19 9.50
N ALA A 16 19.30 -16.92 8.46
CA ALA A 16 19.88 -16.76 7.11
C ALA A 16 18.78 -16.37 6.11
N TRP A 17 17.68 -15.67 6.63
CA TRP A 17 16.78 -15.13 5.57
C TRP A 17 16.63 -13.62 5.75
N THR A 18 17.47 -12.94 6.62
CA THR A 18 17.43 -11.48 6.79
C THR A 18 18.69 -10.85 6.21
N ALA A 19 19.53 -11.59 5.46
CA ALA A 19 20.73 -11.01 4.82
C ALA A 19 20.70 -11.27 3.32
N LEU A 20 19.51 -11.73 2.73
CA LEU A 20 19.50 -11.90 1.26
C LEU A 20 18.62 -10.84 0.61
N VAL A 21 18.11 -9.84 1.42
CA VAL A 21 17.41 -8.71 0.76
C VAL A 21 18.28 -7.46 0.85
N ALA A 22 19.41 -7.53 1.67
CA ALA A 22 20.33 -6.37 1.72
C ALA A 22 21.58 -6.63 0.89
N ALA A 23 21.71 -7.77 0.14
CA ALA A 23 22.88 -8.00 -0.75
C ALA A 23 22.40 -8.42 -2.14
N ARG A 24 21.17 -8.00 -2.61
CA ARG A 24 20.94 -8.08 -4.07
C ARG A 24 20.64 -6.70 -4.63
N VAL A 25 21.25 -5.65 -4.11
CA VAL A 25 21.21 -4.45 -4.97
C VAL A 25 22.65 -3.98 -5.21
N ALA A 26 23.52 -4.92 -5.54
CA ALA A 26 24.71 -4.32 -6.22
C ALA A 26 24.89 -4.96 -7.59
N VAL A 27 23.92 -4.71 -8.47
CA VAL A 27 24.39 -4.67 -9.88
C VAL A 27 23.67 -3.52 -10.59
N ALA A 28 24.28 -2.28 -10.55
CA ALA A 28 24.35 -1.28 -11.63
C ALA A 28 24.16 -1.91 -13.01
N TRP A 29 22.84 -2.21 -13.35
CA TRP A 29 22.54 -2.35 -14.80
C TRP A 29 22.04 -1.02 -15.35
N GLY A 30 22.91 -0.16 -15.81
CA GLY A 30 22.90 0.98 -16.76
C GLY A 30 21.80 0.86 -17.81
N GLY A 31 20.53 0.16 -17.53
CA GLY A 31 19.36 0.39 -18.40
C GLY A 31 18.08 0.57 -17.56
N GLU A 32 17.29 1.63 -18.03
CA GLU A 32 15.96 1.87 -17.44
C GLU A 32 15.18 0.56 -17.29
N VAL A 33 14.83 0.15 -16.01
CA VAL A 33 13.99 -1.05 -15.75
C VAL A 33 12.61 -0.85 -16.39
N CYS A 34 12.23 -1.84 -17.29
CA CYS A 34 10.87 -1.80 -17.86
C CYS A 34 9.82 -2.08 -16.78
N GLY A 35 8.86 -1.12 -16.64
CA GLY A 35 7.83 -1.25 -15.58
C GLY A 35 6.58 -1.99 -16.06
N ASP A 36 6.59 -2.49 -17.35
CA ASP A 36 5.37 -3.16 -17.88
C ASP A 36 5.34 -4.62 -17.41
N ALA A 37 4.30 -4.93 -16.68
CA ALA A 37 4.13 -6.32 -16.25
C ALA A 37 2.64 -6.61 -15.99
N VAL A 38 2.33 -7.90 -16.09
CA VAL A 38 0.95 -8.34 -15.80
C VAL A 38 1.00 -9.59 -14.93
N ILE A 39 0.25 -9.59 -13.81
CA ILE A 39 -0.01 -10.86 -13.09
C ILE A 39 -1.52 -11.12 -13.05
N ARG A 40 -1.86 -12.39 -12.99
CA ARG A 40 -3.30 -12.72 -13.00
C ARG A 40 -3.57 -13.89 -12.05
N GLY A 41 -4.86 -13.90 -11.57
CA GLY A 41 -5.30 -15.02 -10.70
C GLY A 41 -6.82 -15.20 -10.81
N SER A 42 -7.21 -16.52 -10.73
CA SER A 42 -8.67 -16.78 -10.79
C SER A 42 -9.36 -16.28 -9.51
N ALA A 43 -10.56 -15.78 -9.69
CA ALA A 43 -11.43 -15.35 -8.58
C ALA A 43 -12.90 -15.43 -9.03
N GLY A 44 -13.56 -16.51 -8.43
CA GLY A 44 -14.97 -16.76 -8.83
C GLY A 44 -15.05 -17.12 -10.32
N GLY A 45 -16.03 -16.47 -11.04
CA GLY A 45 -16.27 -16.80 -12.47
C GLY A 45 -15.37 -15.97 -13.39
N SER A 46 -14.38 -15.15 -12.86
CA SER A 46 -13.51 -14.30 -13.70
C SER A 46 -12.07 -14.35 -13.17
N GLU A 47 -11.21 -13.43 -13.72
CA GLU A 47 -9.83 -13.33 -13.21
C GLU A 47 -9.52 -11.89 -12.77
N ILE A 48 -8.77 -11.91 -11.66
CA ILE A 48 -8.16 -10.61 -11.31
C ILE A 48 -6.90 -10.38 -12.13
N VAL A 49 -6.86 -9.22 -12.77
CA VAL A 49 -5.67 -8.89 -13.58
C VAL A 49 -5.09 -7.56 -13.07
N VAL A 50 -3.81 -7.67 -12.69
CA VAL A 50 -3.08 -6.46 -12.25
C VAL A 50 -2.00 -6.11 -13.28
N THR A 51 -2.02 -4.80 -13.63
CA THR A 51 -1.05 -4.36 -14.65
C THR A 51 -0.26 -3.17 -14.09
N THR A 52 1.14 -3.28 -14.27
CA THR A 52 1.99 -2.11 -14.01
C THR A 52 2.58 -1.56 -15.32
N THR A 53 3.03 -0.27 -15.21
CA THR A 53 3.62 0.28 -16.45
C THR A 53 4.85 1.14 -16.09
N SER A 54 5.67 1.32 -17.18
CA SER A 54 6.86 2.20 -16.99
C SER A 54 6.43 3.66 -16.79
N ARG A 55 5.27 3.96 -17.29
CA ARG A 55 4.78 5.35 -17.18
C ARG A 55 4.70 5.80 -15.72
N VAL A 56 4.43 4.86 -14.83
CA VAL A 56 4.22 5.32 -13.42
C VAL A 56 5.16 4.51 -12.51
N ALA A 57 6.33 4.27 -13.04
CA ALA A 57 7.47 3.70 -12.29
C ALA A 57 7.08 2.38 -11.61
N GLY A 58 6.15 1.66 -12.30
CA GLY A 58 5.93 0.27 -11.82
C GLY A 58 4.78 0.22 -10.82
N ALA A 59 4.17 1.43 -10.48
CA ALA A 59 2.93 1.35 -9.68
C ALA A 59 1.80 0.66 -10.45
N ILE A 60 0.80 0.14 -9.68
CA ILE A 60 -0.30 -0.60 -10.34
C ILE A 60 -1.19 0.40 -11.11
N HIS A 61 -1.09 0.21 -12.41
CA HIS A 61 -1.79 1.11 -13.34
C HIS A 61 -3.22 0.64 -13.60
N SER A 62 -3.39 -0.66 -13.58
CA SER A 62 -4.73 -1.21 -13.87
C SER A 62 -5.00 -2.42 -12.96
N LEU A 63 -6.27 -2.51 -12.58
CA LEU A 63 -6.80 -3.68 -11.85
C LEU A 63 -8.21 -4.00 -12.35
N THR A 64 -8.32 -5.30 -12.90
CA THR A 64 -9.65 -5.60 -13.48
C THR A 64 -10.17 -6.92 -12.89
N TRP A 65 -11.42 -7.06 -12.94
CA TRP A 65 -12.15 -8.30 -12.61
C TRP A 65 -13.58 -8.20 -13.14
N GLY A 66 -14.04 -9.37 -13.75
CA GLY A 66 -15.45 -9.39 -14.25
C GLY A 66 -15.68 -8.33 -15.32
N GLY A 67 -14.54 -8.05 -16.15
CA GLY A 67 -14.69 -7.14 -17.31
C GLY A 67 -14.68 -5.67 -16.90
N ARG A 68 -14.47 -5.35 -15.56
CA ARG A 68 -14.55 -3.93 -15.17
C ARG A 68 -13.18 -3.45 -14.69
N GLU A 69 -12.87 -2.21 -15.10
CA GLU A 69 -11.67 -1.53 -14.58
C GLU A 69 -11.98 -0.82 -13.26
N PHE A 70 -11.02 -1.11 -12.23
CA PHE A 70 -11.26 -0.53 -10.88
C PHE A 70 -10.40 0.70 -10.65
N VAL A 71 -9.42 0.89 -11.57
CA VAL A 71 -8.49 2.01 -11.31
C VAL A 71 -8.66 3.07 -12.41
N ASP A 72 -8.90 4.29 -11.96
CA ASP A 72 -8.79 5.42 -12.90
C ASP A 72 -7.35 5.95 -12.92
N SER A 73 -6.58 5.45 -13.90
CA SER A 73 -5.14 5.77 -13.91
C SER A 73 -4.86 6.88 -14.93
N HIS A 74 -5.69 7.92 -14.99
CA HIS A 74 -5.58 8.98 -16.00
C HIS A 74 -4.28 9.78 -15.79
N ASP A 75 -3.84 10.12 -14.60
CA ASP A 75 -2.60 10.89 -14.36
C ASP A 75 -1.83 10.30 -13.16
N HIS A 76 -0.62 10.80 -12.96
CA HIS A 76 0.18 10.31 -11.83
C HIS A 76 -0.49 10.69 -10.51
N GLY A 77 -0.54 9.74 -9.73
CA GLY A 77 -1.17 10.00 -8.41
C GLY A 77 -2.46 9.19 -8.24
N ARG A 78 -2.98 8.64 -9.37
CA ARG A 78 -4.30 7.97 -9.23
C ARG A 78 -4.14 6.45 -9.41
N GLN A 79 -2.97 5.98 -9.19
CA GLN A 79 -2.75 4.52 -9.31
C GLN A 79 -3.05 3.84 -7.98
N VAL A 80 -3.11 2.51 -7.97
CA VAL A 80 -2.96 1.85 -6.66
C VAL A 80 -1.50 1.94 -6.18
N GLN A 81 -1.30 2.95 -5.32
CA GLN A 81 0.11 3.32 -5.02
C GLN A 81 0.25 3.68 -3.54
N SER A 82 1.56 3.92 -3.23
CA SER A 82 1.85 4.30 -1.83
C SER A 82 2.55 5.66 -1.79
N ALA A 83 2.35 6.27 -0.60
CA ALA A 83 3.04 7.56 -0.37
C ALA A 83 3.25 7.76 1.13
N SER A 84 4.22 8.71 1.39
CA SER A 84 4.35 9.16 2.79
C SER A 84 4.35 10.69 2.87
N ASN A 85 3.85 11.14 4.06
CA ASN A 85 3.99 12.56 4.46
C ASN A 85 4.78 12.64 5.77
N LEU A 86 5.82 13.51 5.68
CA LEU A 86 6.70 13.51 6.86
C LEU A 86 6.98 14.96 7.26
N ASP A 87 7.17 15.09 8.50
CA ASP A 87 7.56 16.46 8.95
C ASP A 87 9.04 16.71 8.65
N VAL A 88 9.35 18.02 8.55
CA VAL A 88 10.74 18.51 8.44
C VAL A 88 10.92 19.66 9.43
N ASP A 89 11.85 19.31 10.42
CA ASP A 89 12.12 20.31 11.48
C ASP A 89 10.83 20.71 12.21
N GLY A 90 9.97 19.69 12.38
CA GLY A 90 8.78 19.91 13.25
C GLY A 90 7.58 20.43 12.46
N ARG A 91 7.79 20.76 11.21
CA ARG A 91 6.66 21.24 10.40
C ARG A 91 6.04 20.07 9.61
N PHE A 92 4.67 20.02 9.84
CA PHE A 92 3.99 18.91 9.14
C PHE A 92 2.74 19.45 8.44
N HIS A 93 2.88 19.43 7.11
CA HIS A 93 1.71 19.75 6.27
C HIS A 93 1.61 18.72 5.13
N PRO A 94 0.39 18.18 4.98
CA PRO A 94 0.27 17.17 3.91
C PRO A 94 0.76 17.70 2.56
N GLU A 95 1.62 16.85 1.90
CA GLU A 95 2.05 17.03 0.49
C GLU A 95 3.27 17.97 0.44
N THR A 96 3.72 18.54 1.57
CA THR A 96 4.85 19.50 1.48
C THR A 96 6.17 18.73 1.61
N PHE A 97 6.36 17.62 2.19
CA PHE A 97 7.42 16.61 2.11
C PHE A 97 6.79 15.22 1.98
N ASN A 98 6.59 14.83 0.70
CA ASN A 98 5.66 13.71 0.43
C ASN A 98 6.20 12.84 -0.71
N PRO A 99 7.05 11.94 -0.35
CA PRO A 99 7.49 11.01 -1.38
C PRO A 99 6.34 10.13 -1.89
N THR A 100 6.31 9.92 -3.28
CA THR A 100 5.16 9.18 -3.87
C THR A 100 5.71 8.16 -4.88
N GLU A 101 5.01 7.02 -4.93
CA GLU A 101 5.48 5.85 -5.71
C GLU A 101 5.33 6.11 -7.21
N ALA A 102 4.23 6.74 -7.62
CA ALA A 102 3.90 6.72 -9.06
C ALA A 102 4.41 8.00 -9.74
N GLY A 103 5.06 8.83 -9.01
CA GLY A 103 5.61 10.07 -9.62
C GLY A 103 5.12 11.30 -8.87
N CYS A 104 5.13 12.43 -9.62
CA CYS A 104 4.84 13.70 -8.92
C CYS A 104 3.78 14.48 -9.69
N GLU A 105 3.41 15.57 -9.16
CA GLU A 105 2.31 16.37 -9.77
C GLU A 105 2.72 16.92 -11.14
N ARG A 106 3.90 17.14 -11.49
CA ARG A 106 4.30 17.66 -12.82
C ARG A 106 4.15 16.58 -13.89
N ASP A 107 4.39 15.29 -13.38
CA ASP A 107 4.27 14.20 -14.38
C ASP A 107 2.84 14.12 -14.94
N MET A 108 1.82 14.43 -14.11
CA MET A 108 0.38 14.43 -14.48
C MET A 108 0.08 13.33 -15.50
N ALA A 109 -0.50 13.69 -16.66
CA ALA A 109 -0.88 12.61 -17.60
C ALA A 109 0.28 12.26 -18.53
N GLY A 110 1.39 12.81 -18.17
CA GLY A 110 2.55 12.65 -19.08
C GLY A 110 3.00 11.19 -19.13
N PRO A 111 3.91 10.89 -20.05
CA PRO A 111 4.26 9.48 -20.37
C PRO A 111 5.42 8.98 -19.49
N THR A 112 5.96 9.96 -18.65
CA THR A 112 7.11 9.47 -17.84
C THR A 112 6.89 9.86 -16.37
N SER A 113 7.71 9.11 -15.57
CA SER A 113 7.57 9.34 -14.11
C SER A 113 8.88 9.94 -13.56
N THR A 114 8.64 10.84 -12.64
CA THR A 114 9.83 11.33 -11.91
C THR A 114 10.31 10.27 -10.93
N SER A 115 9.36 9.47 -10.31
CA SER A 115 9.86 8.30 -9.54
C SER A 115 10.63 7.34 -10.45
N ARG A 116 11.50 6.57 -9.74
CA ARG A 116 12.37 5.70 -10.57
C ARG A 116 12.19 4.24 -10.11
N LEU A 117 11.83 3.44 -11.10
CA LEU A 117 11.75 1.99 -10.79
C LEU A 117 13.16 1.37 -10.82
N LEU A 118 13.43 0.68 -9.76
CA LEU A 118 14.81 0.15 -9.67
C LEU A 118 14.82 -1.36 -9.93
N TRP A 119 13.70 -1.96 -9.65
CA TRP A 119 13.66 -3.43 -9.86
C TRP A 119 12.19 -3.88 -9.97
N LEU A 120 12.01 -4.98 -10.82
CA LEU A 120 10.65 -5.56 -10.94
C LEU A 120 10.75 -7.05 -11.26
N SER A 121 9.90 -7.82 -10.61
CA SER A 121 9.69 -9.24 -10.97
C SER A 121 8.19 -9.55 -10.97
N ALA A 122 7.83 -10.25 -12.02
CA ALA A 122 6.40 -10.63 -12.09
C ALA A 122 6.28 -12.02 -12.70
N SER A 123 5.52 -12.80 -11.97
CA SER A 123 5.23 -14.15 -12.50
C SER A 123 3.94 -14.69 -11.88
N GLY A 124 3.14 -15.28 -12.79
CA GLY A 124 1.88 -15.87 -12.29
C GLY A 124 1.02 -14.86 -11.51
N ARG A 125 0.97 -15.11 -10.14
CA ARG A 125 0.07 -14.28 -9.30
C ARG A 125 0.88 -13.33 -8.44
N ASP A 126 2.21 -13.33 -8.76
CA ASP A 126 3.09 -12.56 -7.85
C ASP A 126 3.78 -11.42 -8.60
N LEU A 127 3.82 -10.31 -7.86
CA LEU A 127 4.52 -9.10 -8.34
C LEU A 127 5.35 -8.51 -7.21
N ALA A 128 6.61 -8.15 -7.57
CA ALA A 128 7.44 -7.38 -6.63
C ALA A 128 8.17 -6.23 -7.34
N THR A 129 8.16 -5.05 -6.60
CA THR A 129 8.83 -3.87 -7.20
C THR A 129 9.62 -3.15 -6.10
N VAL A 130 10.74 -2.53 -6.60
CA VAL A 130 11.43 -1.51 -5.77
C VAL A 130 11.51 -0.20 -6.55
N ALA A 131 10.98 0.87 -5.81
CA ALA A 131 11.01 2.17 -6.49
C ALA A 131 11.66 3.22 -5.57
N GLN A 132 12.47 4.05 -6.27
CA GLN A 132 12.83 5.30 -5.59
C GLN A 132 11.75 6.38 -5.82
N MET A 133 11.22 6.86 -4.69
CA MET A 133 10.01 7.70 -4.81
C MET A 133 10.38 9.16 -5.09
N ALA A 134 9.54 9.84 -5.83
CA ALA A 134 9.69 11.29 -6.05
C ALA A 134 8.85 12.06 -5.02
N PHE A 135 9.33 13.22 -4.75
CA PHE A 135 8.42 14.13 -4.01
C PHE A 135 7.27 14.59 -4.89
N TRP A 136 5.99 14.61 -4.19
CA TRP A 136 4.81 15.02 -4.99
C TRP A 136 5.03 16.45 -5.53
N LEU A 137 5.58 17.39 -4.62
CA LEU A 137 5.82 18.77 -5.08
C LEU A 137 7.31 18.96 -5.38
N ARG A 138 7.61 19.75 -6.42
CA ARG A 138 9.01 20.17 -6.65
C ARG A 138 9.37 21.36 -5.74
N PRO A 139 10.73 21.56 -5.68
CA PRO A 139 11.14 22.74 -4.91
C PRO A 139 10.55 24.03 -5.52
N GLY A 140 10.01 24.81 -4.58
CA GLY A 140 9.45 26.11 -5.05
C GLY A 140 7.93 26.04 -5.21
N GLN A 141 7.37 24.82 -5.13
CA GLN A 141 5.90 24.71 -5.27
C GLN A 141 5.25 24.69 -3.89
N SER A 142 3.80 24.70 -3.96
CA SER A 142 3.12 24.70 -2.64
C SER A 142 1.77 23.98 -2.75
N SER A 143 1.33 23.57 -1.64
CA SER A 143 -0.02 22.98 -1.50
C SER A 143 -0.73 23.57 -0.29
N GLY A 144 -1.94 24.02 -0.60
CA GLY A 144 -2.74 24.61 0.51
C GLY A 144 -2.03 25.79 1.16
N GLY A 145 -1.24 26.53 0.38
CA GLY A 145 -0.55 27.74 0.90
C GLY A 145 0.75 27.39 1.62
N HIS A 146 1.09 26.12 1.72
CA HIS A 146 2.35 25.74 2.38
C HIS A 146 3.39 25.28 1.36
N PRO A 147 4.60 25.81 1.48
CA PRO A 147 5.64 25.51 0.48
C PRO A 147 6.16 24.07 0.63
N ALA A 148 6.65 23.60 -0.51
CA ALA A 148 7.32 22.28 -0.48
C ALA A 148 8.58 22.36 0.39
N LEU A 149 8.85 21.26 1.10
CA LEU A 149 9.97 21.30 2.04
C LEU A 149 11.15 20.48 1.49
N ASN A 150 11.07 19.99 0.32
CA ASN A 150 12.16 19.23 -0.33
C ASN A 150 13.06 20.14 -1.17
N ALA A 151 14.24 19.68 -1.37
CA ALA A 151 15.19 20.50 -2.15
C ALA A 151 15.41 19.89 -3.55
N THR A 152 15.00 18.66 -3.69
CA THR A 152 15.08 18.02 -5.02
C THR A 152 13.73 17.40 -5.38
N ALA A 153 13.65 16.98 -6.67
CA ALA A 153 12.39 16.33 -7.12
C ALA A 153 12.37 14.85 -6.71
N LEU A 154 13.50 14.14 -6.84
CA LEU A 154 13.59 12.72 -6.47
C LEU A 154 14.04 12.58 -5.01
N SER A 155 13.37 11.74 -4.30
CA SER A 155 13.72 11.56 -2.87
C SER A 155 14.72 10.41 -2.72
N ASN A 156 15.24 10.26 -1.49
CA ASN A 156 16.07 9.06 -1.19
C ASN A 156 15.24 7.99 -0.49
N HIS A 157 13.93 8.12 -0.51
CA HIS A 157 13.05 7.08 0.05
C HIS A 157 12.82 5.95 -0.96
N LEU A 158 12.90 4.74 -0.41
CA LEU A 158 12.63 3.59 -1.29
C LEU A 158 11.32 2.92 -0.88
N LEU A 159 10.72 2.36 -1.93
CA LEU A 159 9.48 1.60 -1.65
C LEU A 159 9.61 0.21 -2.28
N HIS A 160 9.52 -0.75 -1.37
CA HIS A 160 9.38 -2.15 -1.83
C HIS A 160 7.93 -2.63 -1.69
N LYS A 161 7.42 -3.20 -2.85
CA LYS A 161 6.02 -3.67 -2.81
C LYS A 161 5.94 -5.09 -3.39
N GLU A 162 5.28 -5.89 -2.53
CA GLU A 162 4.94 -7.24 -3.01
C GLU A 162 3.41 -7.42 -3.11
N VAL A 163 3.10 -8.11 -4.25
CA VAL A 163 1.65 -8.30 -4.50
C VAL A 163 1.42 -9.78 -4.82
N HIS A 164 0.36 -10.27 -4.13
CA HIS A 164 -0.06 -11.65 -4.44
C HIS A 164 -1.58 -11.72 -4.59
N ILE A 165 -1.97 -12.40 -5.69
CA ILE A 165 -3.42 -12.49 -5.95
C ILE A 165 -3.91 -13.84 -5.40
N GLY A 166 -4.97 -13.68 -4.56
CA GLY A 166 -5.65 -14.89 -4.06
C GLY A 166 -5.00 -15.37 -2.75
N MET A 167 -5.87 -15.74 -1.78
CA MET A 167 -5.45 -16.43 -0.54
C MET A 167 -6.24 -17.72 -0.38
N PRO A 168 -5.66 -18.67 0.35
CA PRO A 168 -6.42 -19.93 0.51
C PRO A 168 -7.87 -19.67 0.95
N GLY A 169 -8.82 -20.09 0.05
CA GLY A 169 -10.25 -19.98 0.37
C GLY A 169 -10.78 -18.55 0.17
N LEU A 170 -9.91 -17.62 -0.13
CA LEU A 170 -10.33 -16.23 -0.37
C LEU A 170 -9.75 -15.72 -1.70
N GLU A 171 -10.26 -16.18 -2.77
CA GLU A 171 -9.69 -15.94 -4.11
C GLU A 171 -9.80 -14.46 -4.52
N HIS A 172 -10.73 -13.71 -3.86
CA HIS A 172 -10.92 -12.30 -4.28
C HIS A 172 -9.94 -11.39 -3.53
N ALA A 173 -9.10 -12.00 -2.71
CA ALA A 173 -8.18 -11.17 -1.90
C ALA A 173 -6.87 -10.93 -2.68
N ILE A 174 -6.33 -9.73 -2.47
CA ILE A 174 -4.99 -9.37 -2.98
C ILE A 174 -4.15 -8.88 -1.79
N ARG A 175 -3.08 -9.64 -1.61
CA ARG A 175 -2.19 -9.23 -0.50
C ARG A 175 -1.09 -8.29 -1.01
N HIS A 176 -0.94 -7.18 -0.16
CA HIS A 176 0.15 -6.22 -0.43
C HIS A 176 1.07 -6.15 0.79
N VAL A 177 2.32 -6.48 0.49
CA VAL A 177 3.32 -6.14 1.52
C VAL A 177 4.11 -4.91 1.05
N ILE A 178 3.99 -3.83 1.94
CA ILE A 178 4.57 -2.53 1.53
C ILE A 178 5.63 -2.15 2.56
N THR A 179 6.80 -1.97 2.00
CA THR A 179 7.88 -1.53 2.91
C THR A 179 8.45 -0.19 2.45
N PHE A 180 8.31 0.80 3.38
CA PHE A 180 9.00 2.10 3.17
C PHE A 180 10.38 2.08 3.81
N THR A 181 11.38 2.64 3.06
CA THR A 181 12.70 2.79 3.68
C THR A 181 13.00 4.29 3.85
N LEU A 182 13.10 4.64 5.15
CA LEU A 182 13.47 6.04 5.44
C LEU A 182 15.00 6.21 5.41
N PRO A 183 15.43 7.30 4.74
CA PRO A 183 16.87 7.51 4.61
C PRO A 183 17.52 7.90 5.95
N ALA A 184 18.79 7.48 6.13
CA ALA A 184 19.50 7.68 7.43
C ALA A 184 19.84 9.15 7.63
N ASP A 185 19.90 9.89 6.56
CA ASP A 185 20.34 11.29 6.72
C ASP A 185 19.14 12.24 6.87
N GLU A 186 17.96 11.69 7.05
CA GLU A 186 16.76 12.53 7.32
C GLU A 186 16.25 12.24 8.74
N ARG A 187 15.74 13.33 9.31
CA ARG A 187 15.16 13.14 10.66
C ARG A 187 13.70 13.62 10.65
N HIS A 188 12.83 12.62 11.18
CA HIS A 188 11.39 12.95 11.24
C HIS A 188 10.82 12.51 12.59
N ARG A 189 9.92 13.32 13.08
CA ARG A 189 9.28 12.91 14.36
C ARG A 189 7.88 12.33 14.10
N GLN A 190 7.38 12.70 13.06
CA GLN A 190 6.05 12.14 12.75
C GLN A 190 5.92 11.96 11.23
N GLY A 191 5.06 10.95 10.87
CA GLY A 191 4.83 10.62 9.45
C GLY A 191 3.47 9.90 9.29
N THR A 192 2.92 10.30 8.18
CA THR A 192 1.77 9.48 7.72
C THR A 192 2.17 8.65 6.50
N PHE A 193 2.04 7.32 6.77
CA PHE A 193 2.30 6.42 5.63
C PHE A 193 0.98 5.95 5.01
N GLU A 194 0.71 6.53 3.88
CA GLU A 194 -0.39 5.98 3.08
C GLU A 194 0.06 4.74 2.30
N THR A 195 -0.14 3.63 2.97
CA THR A 195 0.47 2.37 2.46
C THR A 195 -0.22 1.93 1.17
N LEU A 196 -1.51 2.27 1.02
CA LEU A 196 -2.14 1.94 -0.28
C LEU A 196 -3.34 2.84 -0.52
N THR A 197 -3.43 3.22 -1.66
CA THR A 197 -4.63 3.99 -2.07
C THR A 197 -5.10 3.49 -3.44
N GLY A 198 -6.41 3.73 -3.66
CA GLY A 198 -6.97 3.44 -5.01
C GLY A 198 -7.95 4.53 -5.44
N TYR A 199 -7.65 5.08 -6.64
CA TYR A 199 -8.62 6.01 -7.27
C TYR A 199 -9.50 5.25 -8.27
N MET A 200 -10.75 5.23 -7.95
CA MET A 200 -11.69 4.45 -8.79
C MET A 200 -12.60 5.39 -9.60
N PRO A 201 -13.04 4.84 -10.81
CA PRO A 201 -14.02 5.65 -11.56
C PRO A 201 -15.24 6.02 -10.69
N ALA A 202 -15.95 7.10 -11.13
CA ALA A 202 -17.01 7.74 -10.30
C ALA A 202 -18.20 6.79 -10.11
N VAL A 203 -18.22 5.72 -10.99
CA VAL A 203 -19.37 4.80 -10.82
C VAL A 203 -19.27 4.04 -9.49
N PHE A 204 -18.09 3.99 -8.90
CA PHE A 204 -17.97 3.40 -7.55
C PHE A 204 -18.29 4.45 -6.50
N ASP A 205 -19.53 4.69 -6.24
CA ASP A 205 -19.94 5.89 -5.45
C ASP A 205 -20.74 5.46 -4.23
N THR A 206 -20.70 4.23 -3.95
CA THR A 206 -21.46 3.78 -2.77
C THR A 206 -20.47 3.27 -1.70
N PRO A 207 -20.14 4.12 -0.73
CA PRO A 207 -19.16 3.75 0.29
C PRO A 207 -19.81 3.03 1.47
N HIS A 208 -19.07 2.02 1.93
CA HIS A 208 -19.49 1.30 3.15
C HIS A 208 -18.28 1.12 4.08
N GLY A 209 -18.61 1.12 5.35
CA GLY A 209 -17.62 0.66 6.35
C GLY A 209 -17.95 -0.78 6.80
N LEU A 210 -16.86 -1.52 6.96
CA LEU A 210 -17.07 -2.93 7.39
C LEU A 210 -16.91 -3.02 8.91
N ARG A 211 -17.94 -3.57 9.56
CA ARG A 211 -17.90 -3.67 11.04
C ARG A 211 -17.26 -5.00 11.44
N GLU A 212 -17.10 -5.01 12.74
CA GLU A 212 -16.38 -6.21 13.27
C GLU A 212 -17.23 -7.48 13.07
N ASP A 213 -18.49 -7.33 13.12
CA ASP A 213 -19.32 -8.55 13.00
C ASP A 213 -19.57 -8.90 11.53
N GLY A 214 -18.94 -8.12 10.62
CA GLY A 214 -19.00 -8.47 9.19
C GLY A 214 -20.10 -7.69 8.45
N THR A 215 -20.90 -6.92 9.18
CA THR A 215 -21.98 -6.17 8.49
C THR A 215 -21.42 -4.86 7.92
N LEU A 216 -22.20 -4.40 6.85
CA LEU A 216 -21.77 -3.13 6.22
C LEU A 216 -22.63 -1.97 6.73
N THR A 217 -21.92 -0.93 7.00
CA THR A 217 -22.65 0.30 7.31
C THR A 217 -22.38 1.39 6.26
N GLU A 218 -23.48 2.03 5.96
CA GLU A 218 -23.27 3.13 4.98
C GLU A 218 -22.49 4.28 5.63
N ILE A 219 -21.57 4.67 4.79
CA ILE A 219 -20.83 5.86 5.28
C ILE A 219 -20.84 6.91 4.17
N GLY A 220 -20.84 8.28 4.59
CA GLY A 220 -20.85 9.37 3.59
C GLY A 220 -19.66 9.28 2.62
N PRO A 221 -19.78 9.97 1.50
CA PRO A 221 -18.75 9.89 0.45
C PRO A 221 -17.46 10.61 0.86
N GLY A 222 -17.44 11.19 2.19
CA GLY A 222 -16.21 11.92 2.58
C GLY A 222 -16.24 13.36 2.06
N PRO A 223 -15.09 14.00 2.39
CA PRO A 223 -13.76 13.43 2.67
C PRO A 223 -13.57 13.16 4.17
N GLY A 224 -12.84 12.01 4.49
CA GLY A 224 -12.46 11.84 5.90
C GLY A 224 -11.89 10.43 6.13
N GLU A 225 -11.13 10.44 7.11
CA GLU A 225 -10.56 9.16 7.58
C GLU A 225 -11.42 8.59 8.72
N GLN A 226 -11.44 7.24 8.75
CA GLN A 226 -12.23 6.56 9.80
C GLN A 226 -11.57 5.22 10.14
N PRO A 227 -12.16 4.65 11.26
CA PRO A 227 -11.47 3.43 11.74
C PRO A 227 -11.98 2.18 11.01
N LEU A 228 -13.11 2.25 10.37
CA LEU A 228 -13.62 1.02 9.72
C LEU A 228 -13.03 0.85 8.31
N PRO A 229 -12.63 -0.45 7.94
CA PRO A 229 -12.27 -0.66 6.52
C PRO A 229 -13.33 -0.14 5.56
N VAL A 230 -12.78 0.39 4.44
CA VAL A 230 -13.72 1.06 3.51
C VAL A 230 -13.88 0.18 2.26
N ILE A 231 -15.16 0.05 1.84
CA ILE A 231 -15.52 -0.60 0.56
C ILE A 231 -16.29 0.40 -0.31
N LEU A 232 -15.73 0.58 -1.53
CA LEU A 232 -16.49 1.38 -2.52
C LEU A 232 -17.06 0.47 -3.61
N SER A 233 -18.41 0.63 -3.86
CA SER A 233 -19.05 -0.27 -4.85
C SER A 233 -19.86 0.55 -5.85
N THR A 234 -20.19 -0.13 -6.99
CA THR A 234 -21.23 0.46 -7.87
C THR A 234 -22.59 0.41 -7.18
N GLY A 235 -23.46 1.23 -7.81
CA GLY A 235 -24.80 1.38 -7.19
C GLY A 235 -25.50 0.04 -7.03
N ASP A 236 -25.21 -0.84 -8.00
CA ASP A 236 -25.96 -2.11 -7.94
C ASP A 236 -25.15 -3.19 -7.21
N GLY A 237 -23.96 -2.85 -6.81
CA GLY A 237 -23.14 -3.78 -6.00
C GLY A 237 -22.46 -4.85 -6.85
N SER A 238 -22.53 -4.71 -8.13
CA SER A 238 -21.96 -5.77 -8.98
C SER A 238 -20.42 -5.71 -9.00
N HIS A 239 -19.88 -4.54 -8.54
CA HIS A 239 -18.41 -4.40 -8.48
C HIS A 239 -18.04 -3.53 -7.27
N ALA A 240 -17.04 -4.09 -6.61
CA ALA A 240 -16.60 -3.35 -5.41
C ALA A 240 -15.12 -3.63 -5.15
N MET A 241 -14.49 -2.67 -4.51
CA MET A 241 -13.11 -2.82 -4.06
C MET A 241 -12.97 -2.21 -2.65
N GLY A 242 -12.22 -2.90 -1.81
CA GLY A 242 -12.03 -2.39 -0.43
C GLY A 242 -10.66 -2.78 0.10
N ALA A 243 -10.41 -2.22 1.28
CA ALA A 243 -9.07 -2.51 1.84
C ALA A 243 -9.18 -2.74 3.34
N TYR A 244 -8.28 -3.61 3.80
CA TYR A 244 -8.14 -3.90 5.22
C TYR A 244 -6.68 -4.23 5.54
N SER A 245 -6.38 -3.80 6.76
CA SER A 245 -5.01 -4.20 7.16
C SER A 245 -5.05 -4.72 8.60
N PRO A 246 -4.29 -5.85 8.80
CA PRO A 246 -4.15 -6.34 10.18
C PRO A 246 -2.95 -5.70 10.88
N THR A 247 -2.16 -5.03 10.17
CA THR A 247 -0.95 -4.43 10.75
C THR A 247 -1.28 -3.22 11.63
N THR A 248 -0.37 -2.98 12.63
CA THR A 248 -0.50 -1.74 13.43
C THR A 248 0.75 -0.87 13.24
N SER A 249 0.55 0.39 13.54
CA SER A 249 1.71 1.30 13.41
C SER A 249 2.86 0.83 14.31
N HIS A 250 4.07 1.22 13.94
CA HIS A 250 5.27 0.71 14.64
C HIS A 250 5.48 1.48 15.95
N THR A 251 5.12 2.73 15.95
CA THR A 251 5.51 3.50 17.14
C THR A 251 4.39 3.47 18.18
N ALA A 252 3.12 3.41 17.74
CA ALA A 252 2.03 3.56 18.74
C ALA A 252 1.17 2.31 18.78
N GLY A 253 1.54 1.32 17.93
CA GLY A 253 0.73 0.09 17.89
C GLY A 253 -0.73 0.35 17.55
N ARG A 254 -1.02 1.45 16.82
CA ARG A 254 -2.42 1.76 16.47
C ARG A 254 -2.78 1.09 15.14
N PRO A 255 -4.07 0.75 15.09
CA PRO A 255 -4.52 0.15 13.82
C PRO A 255 -4.51 1.17 12.67
N ALA A 256 -4.70 0.61 11.47
CA ALA A 256 -4.72 1.48 10.27
C ALA A 256 -5.96 2.38 10.29
N GLY A 257 -5.83 3.58 9.73
CA GLY A 257 -6.98 4.42 9.36
C GLY A 257 -7.37 4.25 7.88
N TYR A 258 -8.69 4.48 7.67
CA TYR A 258 -9.18 4.31 6.28
C TYR A 258 -9.93 5.58 5.84
N GLY A 259 -9.47 6.01 4.67
CA GLY A 259 -10.12 7.24 4.14
C GLY A 259 -11.02 6.93 2.94
N ARG A 260 -11.96 7.93 2.81
CA ARG A 260 -12.79 7.91 1.59
C ARG A 260 -13.00 9.35 1.09
N PHE A 261 -12.90 9.40 -0.27
CA PHE A 261 -12.95 10.74 -0.88
C PHE A 261 -13.69 10.64 -2.22
N PHE A 262 -14.45 11.75 -2.46
CA PHE A 262 -15.01 11.88 -3.83
C PHE A 262 -14.58 13.23 -4.42
N PHE A 263 -13.98 13.10 -5.63
CA PHE A 263 -13.54 14.31 -6.34
C PHE A 263 -14.43 14.54 -7.57
N PRO A 264 -15.39 15.45 -7.43
CA PRO A 264 -16.40 15.61 -8.49
C PRO A 264 -15.77 16.14 -9.80
N GLU A 265 -14.79 16.96 -9.63
CA GLU A 265 -14.24 17.56 -10.88
C GLU A 265 -13.43 16.52 -11.66
N ALA A 266 -12.88 15.65 -10.91
CA ALA A 266 -12.06 14.63 -11.61
C ALA A 266 -12.86 13.34 -11.83
N ARG A 267 -14.08 13.33 -11.30
CA ARG A 267 -14.99 12.17 -11.46
C ARG A 267 -14.31 10.88 -11.00
N VAL A 268 -13.83 11.02 -9.72
CA VAL A 268 -13.15 9.80 -9.20
C VAL A 268 -13.47 9.69 -7.71
N SER A 269 -13.60 8.39 -7.30
CA SER A 269 -13.65 8.07 -5.85
C SER A 269 -12.32 7.47 -5.38
N LYS A 270 -12.09 7.73 -4.09
CA LYS A 270 -10.78 7.27 -3.58
C LYS A 270 -10.96 6.68 -2.18
N TRP A 271 -10.30 5.56 -2.01
CA TRP A 271 -10.03 5.16 -0.61
C TRP A 271 -8.52 5.06 -0.37
N ASN A 272 -8.20 5.19 0.92
CA ASN A 272 -6.79 4.90 1.26
C ASN A 272 -6.72 4.22 2.63
N CYS A 273 -5.62 3.49 2.81
CA CYS A 273 -5.25 2.90 4.10
C CYS A 273 -3.95 3.53 4.61
N VAL A 274 -4.04 4.04 5.90
CA VAL A 274 -2.87 4.86 6.33
C VAL A 274 -2.46 4.42 7.73
N PHE A 275 -1.18 4.68 8.01
CA PHE A 275 -0.63 4.49 9.36
C PHE A 275 0.07 5.77 9.82
N ARG A 276 -0.21 6.02 11.07
CA ARG A 276 0.43 7.25 11.61
C ARG A 276 1.54 6.86 12.59
N GLU A 277 2.70 7.41 12.25
CA GLU A 277 3.87 7.16 13.11
C GLU A 277 4.29 8.47 13.79
N ARG A 278 4.51 8.26 15.10
CA ARG A 278 5.00 9.42 15.85
C ARG A 278 5.92 8.97 16.98
N ASP A 279 7.00 9.76 17.08
CA ASP A 279 7.97 9.48 18.16
C ASP A 279 8.74 10.76 18.47
N ALA A 280 8.65 11.08 19.75
CA ALA A 280 9.28 12.36 20.14
C ALA A 280 10.80 12.29 19.94
N ALA A 281 11.36 11.12 20.03
CA ALA A 281 12.82 10.98 19.85
C ALA A 281 13.18 10.87 18.36
N GLY A 282 12.23 10.87 17.55
CA GLY A 282 12.50 10.78 16.10
C GLY A 282 12.18 9.37 15.58
N LEU A 283 11.60 9.34 14.38
CA LEU A 283 11.42 8.03 13.73
C LEU A 283 12.76 7.46 13.27
N PRO A 284 13.04 6.17 13.68
CA PRO A 284 14.32 5.60 13.25
C PRO A 284 14.37 5.38 11.73
N PRO A 285 15.59 5.74 11.12
CA PRO A 285 15.73 5.35 9.70
C PRO A 285 15.61 3.83 9.51
N GLY A 286 15.22 3.51 8.28
CA GLY A 286 15.15 2.06 8.01
C GLY A 286 13.74 1.66 7.55
N SER A 287 13.48 0.38 7.78
CA SER A 287 12.30 -0.19 7.08
C SER A 287 11.06 -0.08 7.98
N TYR A 288 10.03 0.35 7.29
CA TYR A 288 8.68 0.32 7.87
C TYR A 288 7.77 -0.53 6.97
N ARG A 289 7.43 -1.70 7.55
CA ARG A 289 6.74 -2.72 6.74
C ARG A 289 5.28 -2.84 7.18
N TYR A 290 4.34 -2.89 6.12
CA TYR A 290 2.89 -2.96 6.38
C TYR A 290 2.26 -3.98 5.43
N VAL A 291 1.34 -4.77 6.08
CA VAL A 291 0.53 -5.68 5.23
C VAL A 291 -0.88 -5.12 5.08
N VAL A 292 -1.26 -5.04 3.78
CA VAL A 292 -2.62 -4.54 3.46
C VAL A 292 -3.26 -5.52 2.47
N TYR A 293 -4.51 -5.80 2.79
CA TYR A 293 -5.29 -6.58 1.81
C TYR A 293 -6.30 -5.70 1.07
N THR A 294 -6.33 -5.97 -0.22
CA THR A 294 -7.49 -5.45 -0.97
C THR A 294 -8.32 -6.62 -1.50
N ALA A 295 -9.62 -6.31 -1.70
CA ALA A 295 -10.49 -7.29 -2.37
C ALA A 295 -11.29 -6.62 -3.49
N VAL A 296 -11.39 -7.41 -4.65
CA VAL A 296 -12.26 -6.92 -5.74
C VAL A 296 -13.29 -8.00 -6.06
N GLY A 297 -14.49 -7.68 -6.49
CA GLY A 297 -15.63 -8.56 -6.80
C GLY A 297 -16.95 -7.81 -6.58
N THR A 298 -18.04 -8.69 -6.36
CA THR A 298 -19.28 -8.02 -5.97
C THR A 298 -19.16 -7.47 -4.54
N ARG A 299 -20.12 -6.58 -4.21
CA ARG A 299 -20.04 -6.02 -2.85
C ARG A 299 -20.06 -7.13 -1.80
N GLU A 300 -20.87 -8.12 -2.00
CA GLU A 300 -20.93 -9.20 -1.00
C GLU A 300 -19.62 -10.01 -0.99
N GLN A 301 -19.05 -10.25 -2.11
CA GLN A 301 -17.76 -10.99 -2.14
C GLN A 301 -16.66 -10.20 -1.43
N VAL A 302 -16.69 -8.90 -1.66
CA VAL A 302 -15.63 -8.08 -1.02
C VAL A 302 -15.90 -8.02 0.50
N ARG A 303 -17.13 -7.84 0.86
CA ARG A 303 -17.45 -7.82 2.31
C ARG A 303 -16.98 -9.13 2.96
N HIS A 304 -17.46 -10.23 2.37
CA HIS A 304 -17.09 -11.54 2.96
C HIS A 304 -15.57 -11.73 3.01
N THR A 305 -14.85 -11.48 1.94
CA THR A 305 -13.39 -11.68 1.90
C THR A 305 -12.70 -10.85 3.00
N LEU A 306 -13.03 -9.58 3.06
CA LEU A 306 -12.31 -8.73 4.05
C LEU A 306 -12.69 -9.14 5.47
N HIS A 307 -13.93 -9.52 5.65
CA HIS A 307 -14.31 -9.96 7.01
C HIS A 307 -13.54 -11.23 7.42
N GLU A 308 -13.43 -12.15 6.48
CA GLU A 308 -12.66 -13.37 6.82
C GLU A 308 -11.18 -13.05 7.08
N LEU A 309 -10.64 -12.15 6.32
CA LEU A 309 -9.23 -11.79 6.56
C LEU A 309 -9.07 -11.14 7.94
N ARG A 310 -10.03 -10.48 8.34
CA ARG A 310 -9.95 -9.82 9.66
C ARG A 310 -10.02 -10.86 10.79
N ARG A 311 -10.69 -11.90 10.64
CA ARG A 311 -10.80 -12.94 11.69
C ARG A 311 -9.54 -13.79 11.74
N GLY A 312 -8.65 -13.58 10.60
CA GLY A 312 -7.35 -14.29 10.55
C GLY A 312 -7.55 -15.73 10.01
N PRO A 313 -6.68 -16.25 9.08
CA PRO A 313 -6.79 -17.67 8.72
C PRO A 313 -6.45 -18.59 9.90
N ALA A 314 -7.29 -19.58 10.34
CA ALA A 314 -7.00 -20.68 11.30
C ALA A 314 -5.55 -21.14 11.21
N ASP A 315 -4.53 -20.45 10.32
CA ASP A 315 -3.15 -20.99 10.32
C ASP A 315 -2.17 -19.92 9.88
N ASP A 316 -2.19 -18.64 10.30
CA ASP A 316 -1.15 -17.67 9.94
C ASP A 316 -0.31 -17.32 11.19
N PRO A 317 1.04 -17.70 11.24
CA PRO A 317 2.05 -17.47 12.30
C PRO A 317 2.29 -15.98 12.54
N GLN A 318 1.54 -15.01 11.96
CA GLN A 318 1.77 -13.58 12.30
C GLN A 318 0.78 -13.12 13.38
N HIS A 319 0.02 -14.13 13.96
CA HIS A 319 -0.86 -13.82 15.11
C HIS A 319 -0.25 -14.39 16.39
N GLY A 320 1.12 -14.44 16.53
CA GLY A 320 1.63 -14.82 17.86
C GLY A 320 1.86 -13.57 18.74
N PRO A 321 1.32 -13.66 20.11
CA PRO A 321 1.41 -12.59 21.10
C PRO A 321 2.82 -11.95 21.12
N ALA A 322 2.86 -10.64 20.75
CA ALA A 322 3.98 -9.74 21.14
C ALA A 322 4.63 -10.20 22.45
N ALA A 323 5.54 -11.21 22.41
CA ALA A 323 6.34 -11.58 23.59
C ALA A 323 6.66 -10.34 24.44
N PRO A 324 6.42 -10.46 25.85
CA PRO A 324 6.56 -9.44 26.88
C PRO A 324 7.83 -8.58 26.68
#